data_AF-A0A3N5QM22-F1
#
_entry.id   AF-A0A3N5QM22-F1
#
_cell.length_a   1.000
_cell.length_b   1.000
_cell.length_c   1.000
_cell.angle_alpha   90.00
_cell.angle_beta   90.00
_cell.angle_gamma   90.00
#
_symmetry.space_group_name_H-M   'P 1'
#
loop_
_entity.id
_entity.type
_entity.pdbx_description
1 polymer ?
#
loop_
_entity_poly.entity_id
_entity_poly.type
_entity_poly.pdbx_seq_one_letter_code
_entity_poly.pdbx_strand_id
1 'polypeptide(L)'
;MDLVFVFPVNLQKTKVLLSELSFFVNDEPAVIGLSENSDKLVWTGRLSPQKVLIFKIEYKGRGLDQFVYHLDPSLPVKNLRFISNIRGGSNYDYAPGVIPATAIEPHDQNNVSLTWDYKSLEAGVPVGLILPSEKSFSMLIATMTGRGWACYILFFISIVILTIHGGKKLKFYENYLISACFGFFFILLAYLAAFMNFYLAYGLSLLAVSALLYFYIRHLLASATAGYVVLILIVLFLTIPTLAVILQGYTGLIYTLEILVLLGMLLKLSTQRFFQNVMEELFGIL
;
A
#
# COMPACT_ATOMS: atom_id res chain seq x y z
N MET A 1 22.70 -7.91 -45.00
CA MET A 1 22.83 -8.56 -43.68
C MET A 1 21.44 -8.97 -43.25
N ASP A 2 21.29 -10.19 -42.74
CA ASP A 2 20.00 -10.62 -42.20
C ASP A 2 19.91 -10.09 -40.77
N LEU A 3 18.78 -9.45 -40.45
CA LEU A 3 18.53 -8.82 -39.16
C LEU A 3 17.31 -9.46 -38.52
N VAL A 4 17.40 -9.57 -37.19
CA VAL A 4 16.29 -9.99 -36.34
C VAL A 4 16.07 -8.90 -35.32
N PHE A 5 14.86 -8.35 -35.30
CA PHE A 5 14.41 -7.43 -34.26
C PHE A 5 13.47 -8.19 -33.32
N VAL A 6 13.75 -8.12 -32.02
CA VAL A 6 12.97 -8.78 -30.99
C VAL A 6 12.46 -7.73 -30.01
N PHE A 7 11.15 -7.61 -29.89
CA PHE A 7 10.53 -6.82 -28.83
C PHE A 7 9.98 -7.76 -27.75
N PRO A 8 10.61 -7.81 -26.56
CA PRO A 8 10.15 -8.65 -25.47
C PRO A 8 8.87 -8.09 -24.86
N VAL A 9 7.81 -8.89 -24.84
CA VAL A 9 6.55 -8.63 -24.15
C VAL A 9 6.52 -9.49 -22.89
N ASN A 10 7.47 -9.24 -21.97
CA ASN A 10 7.59 -9.98 -20.72
C ASN A 10 6.55 -9.48 -19.71
N LEU A 11 5.30 -9.88 -19.92
CA LEU A 11 4.17 -9.45 -19.11
C LEU A 11 3.61 -10.59 -18.27
N GLN A 12 3.29 -10.30 -17.02
CA GLN A 12 2.43 -11.18 -16.22
C GLN A 12 1.04 -11.17 -16.86
N LYS A 13 0.74 -12.19 -17.67
CA LYS A 13 -0.52 -12.33 -18.43
C LYS A 13 -1.78 -12.25 -17.56
N THR A 14 -1.65 -12.47 -16.25
CA THR A 14 -2.73 -12.39 -15.26
C THR A 14 -2.94 -10.99 -14.66
N LYS A 15 -2.05 -10.03 -14.90
CA LYS A 15 -2.10 -8.68 -14.30
C LYS A 15 -2.11 -7.54 -15.32
N VAL A 16 -1.47 -7.74 -16.48
CA VAL A 16 -1.28 -6.67 -17.47
C VAL A 16 -1.97 -7.05 -18.77
N LEU A 17 -2.79 -6.14 -19.28
CA LEU A 17 -3.43 -6.26 -20.58
C LEU A 17 -2.82 -5.26 -21.56
N LEU A 18 -2.31 -5.75 -22.69
CA LEU A 18 -1.96 -4.92 -23.83
C LEU A 18 -3.09 -4.98 -24.85
N SER A 19 -3.44 -3.82 -25.41
CA SER A 19 -4.46 -3.65 -26.44
C SER A 19 -3.95 -2.69 -27.51
N GLU A 20 -4.55 -2.74 -28.70
CA GLU A 20 -4.20 -1.86 -29.83
C GLU A 20 -2.72 -1.92 -30.23
N LEU A 21 -2.08 -3.09 -30.05
CA LEU A 21 -0.68 -3.28 -30.43
C LEU A 21 -0.52 -3.13 -31.96
N SER A 22 0.25 -2.13 -32.36
CA SER A 22 0.56 -1.83 -33.76
C SER A 22 2.07 -1.76 -33.96
N PHE A 23 2.57 -2.36 -35.05
CA PHE A 23 3.99 -2.44 -35.36
C PHE A 23 4.24 -1.97 -36.78
N PHE A 24 5.19 -1.06 -36.93
CA PHE A 24 5.56 -0.46 -38.21
C PHE A 24 7.06 -0.61 -38.45
N VAL A 25 7.40 -0.85 -39.72
CA VAL A 25 8.78 -0.85 -40.21
C VAL A 25 8.84 0.18 -41.34
N ASN A 26 9.64 1.24 -41.16
CA ASN A 26 9.70 2.39 -42.07
C ASN A 26 8.30 2.98 -42.38
N ASP A 27 7.50 3.18 -41.34
CA ASP A 27 6.11 3.70 -41.39
C ASP A 27 5.09 2.81 -42.12
N GLU A 28 5.51 1.65 -42.64
CA GLU A 28 4.60 0.65 -43.21
C GLU A 28 4.16 -0.35 -42.13
N PRO A 29 2.85 -0.64 -42.02
CA PRO A 29 2.36 -1.62 -41.06
C PRO A 29 2.92 -3.01 -41.39
N ALA A 30 3.65 -3.59 -40.44
CA ALA A 30 4.25 -4.90 -40.60
C ALA A 30 3.40 -5.95 -39.89
N VAL A 31 3.04 -7.01 -40.62
CA VAL A 31 2.29 -8.15 -40.05
C VAL A 31 3.22 -8.91 -39.10
N ILE A 32 2.84 -8.94 -37.83
CA ILE A 32 3.61 -9.62 -36.80
C ILE A 32 3.06 -11.02 -36.61
N GLY A 33 3.92 -12.03 -36.67
CA GLY A 33 3.59 -13.36 -36.17
C GLY A 33 3.61 -13.34 -34.65
N LEU A 34 2.46 -13.04 -34.02
CA LEU A 34 2.23 -13.44 -32.64
C LEU A 34 2.10 -14.96 -32.63
N SER A 35 3.19 -15.69 -32.43
CA SER A 35 3.06 -17.14 -32.23
C SER A 35 2.27 -17.34 -30.93
N GLU A 36 1.32 -18.28 -30.92
CA GLU A 36 0.31 -18.46 -29.84
C GLU A 36 0.90 -18.62 -28.43
N ASN A 37 2.23 -18.81 -28.30
CA ASN A 37 2.96 -18.95 -27.04
C ASN A 37 4.17 -18.00 -26.87
N SER A 38 4.42 -17.04 -27.78
CA SER A 38 5.60 -16.17 -27.65
C SER A 38 5.30 -14.90 -26.85
N ASP A 39 6.01 -14.73 -25.73
CA ASP A 39 6.11 -13.47 -24.97
C ASP A 39 7.00 -12.43 -25.68
N LYS A 40 7.08 -12.48 -27.02
CA LYS A 40 7.98 -11.68 -27.85
C LYS A 40 7.36 -11.42 -29.21
N LEU A 41 7.54 -10.21 -29.72
CA LEU A 41 7.34 -9.90 -31.14
C LEU A 41 8.66 -10.06 -31.85
N VAL A 42 8.66 -10.80 -32.96
CA VAL A 42 9.88 -11.02 -33.75
C VAL A 42 9.62 -10.55 -35.17
N TRP A 43 10.52 -9.71 -35.66
CA TRP A 43 10.58 -9.32 -37.06
C TRP A 43 11.92 -9.78 -37.65
N THR A 44 11.87 -10.36 -38.85
CA THR A 44 13.06 -10.76 -39.60
C THR A 44 13.06 -10.07 -40.95
N GLY A 45 14.22 -9.61 -41.40
CA GLY A 45 14.35 -8.97 -42.69
C GLY A 45 15.78 -8.76 -43.11
N ARG A 46 15.96 -8.37 -44.38
CA ARG A 46 17.28 -8.18 -44.98
C ARG A 46 17.57 -6.70 -45.16
N LEU A 47 18.69 -6.25 -44.62
CA LEU A 47 19.14 -4.86 -44.75
C LEU A 47 20.34 -4.75 -45.70
N SER A 48 20.25 -3.85 -46.66
CA SER A 48 21.37 -3.44 -47.51
C SER A 48 22.36 -2.58 -46.72
N PRO A 49 23.67 -2.61 -47.04
CA PRO A 49 24.65 -1.74 -46.39
C PRO A 49 24.23 -0.27 -46.42
N GLN A 50 24.55 0.48 -45.35
CA GLN A 50 24.29 1.92 -45.18
C GLN A 50 22.79 2.33 -45.13
N LYS A 51 21.86 1.38 -45.18
CA LYS A 51 20.44 1.69 -44.94
C LYS A 51 20.13 1.71 -43.44
N VAL A 52 19.18 2.56 -43.07
CA VAL A 52 18.63 2.67 -41.70
C VAL A 52 17.23 2.05 -41.72
N LEU A 53 16.89 1.31 -40.66
CA LEU A 53 15.52 0.83 -40.41
C LEU A 53 14.94 1.54 -39.21
N ILE A 54 13.69 1.97 -39.34
CA ILE A 54 12.94 2.60 -38.26
C ILE A 54 11.84 1.62 -37.83
N PHE A 55 11.86 1.28 -36.54
CA PHE A 55 10.83 0.45 -35.92
C PHE A 55 9.95 1.33 -35.04
N LYS A 56 8.63 1.24 -35.22
CA LYS A 56 7.65 1.96 -34.38
C LYS A 56 6.70 0.94 -33.75
N ILE A 57 6.51 1.07 -32.44
CA ILE A 57 5.63 0.20 -31.66
C ILE A 57 4.68 1.08 -30.87
N GLU A 58 3.39 0.85 -31.03
CA GLU A 58 2.34 1.57 -30.31
C GLU A 58 1.44 0.56 -29.63
N TYR A 59 1.05 0.82 -28.39
CA TYR A 59 0.15 -0.04 -27.63
C TYR A 59 -0.51 0.73 -26.49
N LYS A 60 -1.62 0.20 -25.98
CA LYS A 60 -2.26 0.63 -24.74
C LYS A 60 -2.14 -0.47 -23.69
N GLY A 61 -1.49 -0.15 -22.57
CA GLY A 61 -1.37 -1.02 -21.41
C GLY A 61 -2.38 -0.67 -20.32
N ARG A 62 -2.97 -1.69 -19.67
CA ARG A 62 -3.82 -1.55 -18.48
C ARG A 62 -3.31 -2.48 -17.36
N GLY A 63 -3.36 -2.01 -16.12
CA GLY A 63 -2.96 -2.78 -14.92
C GLY A 63 -1.46 -2.71 -14.61
N LEU A 64 -0.80 -1.61 -14.98
CA LEU A 64 0.62 -1.39 -14.71
C LEU A 64 0.79 -0.63 -13.39
N ASP A 65 1.34 -1.28 -12.37
CA ASP A 65 1.79 -0.61 -11.14
C ASP A 65 3.17 0.06 -11.33
N GLN A 66 3.97 -0.51 -12.25
CA GLN A 66 5.31 -0.04 -12.60
C GLN A 66 5.52 -0.15 -14.11
N PHE A 67 6.35 0.73 -14.65
CA PHE A 67 6.81 0.70 -16.02
C PHE A 67 8.34 0.68 -16.04
N VAL A 68 8.93 -0.39 -16.57
CA VAL A 68 10.39 -0.52 -16.70
C VAL A 68 10.74 -0.97 -18.11
N TYR A 69 11.52 -0.16 -18.81
CA TYR A 69 12.05 -0.45 -20.12
C TYR A 69 13.50 -0.96 -20.01
N HIS A 70 13.68 -2.23 -20.38
CA HIS A 70 14.99 -2.89 -20.35
C HIS A 70 15.64 -2.77 -21.71
N LEU A 71 16.86 -2.26 -21.73
CA LEU A 71 17.71 -2.22 -22.91
C LEU A 71 18.58 -3.48 -22.93
N ASP A 72 18.97 -3.93 -24.12
CA ASP A 72 19.90 -5.05 -24.24
C ASP A 72 21.27 -4.63 -23.66
N PRO A 73 21.77 -5.31 -22.61
CA PRO A 73 23.03 -4.95 -21.99
C PRO A 73 24.25 -5.16 -22.89
N SER A 74 24.10 -5.95 -23.97
CA SER A 74 25.19 -6.27 -24.90
C SER A 74 25.36 -5.26 -26.04
N LEU A 75 24.41 -4.32 -26.19
CA LEU A 75 24.40 -3.36 -27.29
C LEU A 75 24.47 -1.92 -26.78
N PRO A 76 25.38 -1.09 -27.31
CA PRO A 76 25.41 0.33 -26.97
C PRO A 76 24.20 1.06 -27.58
N VAL A 77 23.58 1.93 -26.79
CA VAL A 77 22.42 2.74 -27.23
C VAL A 77 22.85 4.19 -27.34
N LYS A 78 22.69 4.77 -28.53
CA LYS A 78 22.99 6.17 -28.80
C LYS A 78 21.69 6.99 -28.87
N ASN A 79 21.73 8.19 -28.30
CA ASN A 79 20.62 9.15 -28.28
C ASN A 79 19.33 8.55 -27.68
N LEU A 80 19.41 7.97 -26.49
CA LEU A 80 18.21 7.53 -25.77
C LEU A 80 17.44 8.76 -25.30
N ARG A 81 16.19 8.87 -25.74
CA ARG A 81 15.22 9.81 -25.20
C ARG A 81 13.98 9.07 -24.74
N PHE A 82 13.72 9.10 -23.44
CA PHE A 82 12.49 8.56 -22.86
C PHE A 82 11.75 9.67 -22.14
N ILE A 83 10.47 9.83 -22.46
CA ILE A 83 9.59 10.84 -21.87
C ILE A 83 8.40 10.11 -21.28
N SER A 84 8.14 10.34 -19.99
CA SER A 84 6.96 9.85 -19.31
C SER A 84 6.12 11.01 -18.81
N ASN A 85 4.86 11.03 -19.24
CA ASN A 85 3.87 12.00 -18.77
C ASN A 85 2.90 11.29 -17.82
N ILE A 86 2.97 11.64 -16.54
CA ILE A 86 2.26 10.97 -15.47
C ILE A 86 1.12 11.88 -15.00
N ARG A 87 -0.08 11.30 -14.86
CA ARG A 87 -1.26 11.93 -14.26
C ARG A 87 -1.60 11.20 -12.96
N GLY A 88 -1.93 11.92 -11.89
CA GLY A 88 -2.25 11.34 -10.58
C GLY A 88 -1.37 11.81 -9.42
N GLY A 89 -0.58 12.88 -9.62
CA GLY A 89 0.21 13.54 -8.58
C GLY A 89 1.71 13.31 -8.70
N SER A 90 2.48 14.04 -7.89
CA SER A 90 3.94 14.00 -7.86
C SER A 90 4.53 12.83 -7.04
N ASN A 91 3.70 11.86 -6.64
CA ASN A 91 4.10 10.72 -5.80
C ASN A 91 4.53 9.51 -6.64
N TYR A 92 5.44 9.74 -7.58
CA TYR A 92 6.12 8.68 -8.34
C TYR A 92 7.41 8.28 -7.61
N ASP A 93 7.87 7.07 -7.84
CA ASP A 93 9.16 6.58 -7.34
C ASP A 93 9.91 5.83 -8.44
N TYR A 94 11.20 5.57 -8.27
CA TYR A 94 12.01 4.80 -9.21
C TYR A 94 12.00 3.32 -8.84
N ALA A 95 11.80 2.45 -9.83
CA ALA A 95 11.88 1.01 -9.60
C ALA A 95 13.33 0.60 -9.22
N PRO A 96 13.52 -0.45 -8.41
CA PRO A 96 14.87 -0.91 -8.06
C PRO A 96 15.72 -1.20 -9.30
N GLY A 97 16.94 -0.66 -9.33
CA GLY A 97 17.92 -0.93 -10.39
C GLY A 97 17.75 -0.10 -11.68
N VAL A 98 16.83 0.87 -11.71
CA VAL A 98 16.68 1.80 -12.84
C VAL A 98 17.45 3.10 -12.61
N ILE A 99 17.82 3.78 -13.69
CA ILE A 99 18.40 5.13 -13.60
C ILE A 99 17.30 6.18 -13.44
N PRO A 100 17.52 7.19 -12.57
CA PRO A 100 16.57 8.27 -12.37
C PRO A 100 16.48 9.21 -13.57
N ALA A 101 15.40 9.99 -13.66
CA ALA A 101 15.19 10.95 -14.74
C ALA A 101 16.28 12.05 -14.73
N THR A 102 16.69 12.48 -15.92
CA THR A 102 17.65 13.57 -16.11
C THR A 102 17.02 14.94 -15.86
N ALA A 103 15.73 15.08 -16.19
CA ALA A 103 14.95 16.30 -15.96
C ALA A 103 13.55 15.96 -15.46
N ILE A 104 13.02 16.80 -14.58
CA ILE A 104 11.70 16.70 -13.98
C ILE A 104 11.01 18.04 -14.20
N GLU A 105 9.93 18.04 -14.97
CA GLU A 105 9.13 19.22 -15.28
C GLU A 105 7.73 19.06 -14.68
N PRO A 106 7.43 19.70 -13.53
CA PRO A 106 6.08 19.73 -12.99
C PRO A 106 5.22 20.63 -13.88
N HIS A 107 4.15 20.08 -14.47
CA HIS A 107 3.20 20.86 -15.26
C HIS A 107 2.07 21.45 -14.39
N ASP A 108 1.60 20.71 -13.40
CA ASP A 108 0.53 21.10 -12.46
C ASP A 108 0.61 20.23 -11.19
N GLN A 109 -0.20 20.49 -10.16
CA GLN A 109 -0.25 19.70 -8.91
C GLN A 109 -0.50 18.20 -9.14
N ASN A 110 -1.15 17.84 -10.26
CA ASN A 110 -1.54 16.47 -10.56
C ASN A 110 -0.79 15.83 -11.74
N ASN A 111 0.07 16.59 -12.44
CA ASN A 111 0.74 16.14 -13.66
C ASN A 111 2.25 16.43 -13.60
N VAL A 112 3.06 15.40 -13.85
CA VAL A 112 4.52 15.53 -13.92
C VAL A 112 5.05 14.91 -15.21
N SER A 113 6.01 15.59 -15.84
CA SER A 113 6.78 15.05 -16.96
C SER A 113 8.18 14.69 -16.49
N LEU A 114 8.61 13.46 -16.80
CA LEU A 114 9.93 12.94 -16.50
C LEU A 114 10.65 12.67 -17.81
N THR A 115 11.87 13.20 -17.95
CA THR A 115 12.68 13.05 -19.15
C THR A 115 14.02 12.42 -18.81
N TRP A 116 14.38 11.38 -19.57
CA TRP A 116 15.71 10.77 -19.60
C TRP A 116 16.32 11.10 -20.96
N ASP A 117 17.45 11.80 -20.95
CA ASP A 117 18.18 12.20 -22.16
C ASP A 117 19.65 11.81 -22.03
N TYR A 118 20.05 10.78 -22.77
CA TYR A 118 21.42 10.26 -22.77
C TYR A 118 21.97 10.19 -24.19
N LYS A 119 23.12 10.84 -24.41
CA LYS A 119 23.82 10.84 -25.71
C LYS A 119 24.42 9.46 -26.06
N SER A 120 24.99 8.77 -25.07
CA SER A 120 25.51 7.41 -25.21
C SER A 120 25.32 6.65 -23.91
N LEU A 121 24.74 5.46 -23.99
CA LEU A 121 24.66 4.48 -22.91
C LEU A 121 25.49 3.26 -23.31
N GLU A 122 26.65 3.13 -22.66
CA GLU A 122 27.60 2.03 -22.91
C GLU A 122 27.13 0.70 -22.28
N ALA A 123 26.20 0.77 -21.32
CA ALA A 123 25.53 -0.38 -20.72
C ALA A 123 24.01 -0.19 -20.81
N GLY A 124 23.29 -1.25 -21.15
CA GLY A 124 21.81 -1.28 -21.25
C GLY A 124 21.10 -1.17 -19.89
N VAL A 125 21.41 -0.12 -19.12
CA VAL A 125 20.79 0.12 -17.82
C VAL A 125 19.31 0.44 -18.02
N PRO A 126 18.39 -0.22 -17.31
CA PRO A 126 16.97 0.00 -17.51
C PRO A 126 16.54 1.40 -17.07
N VAL A 127 15.57 1.96 -17.79
CA VAL A 127 14.85 3.17 -17.38
C VAL A 127 13.47 2.77 -16.93
N GLY A 128 12.98 3.37 -15.85
CA GLY A 128 11.66 3.00 -15.35
C GLY A 128 11.21 3.84 -14.17
N LEU A 129 9.95 3.66 -13.84
CA LEU A 129 9.26 4.35 -12.76
C LEU A 129 8.14 3.47 -12.21
N ILE A 130 7.87 3.64 -10.92
CA ILE A 130 6.68 3.18 -10.25
C ILE A 130 5.63 4.26 -10.47
N LEU A 131 4.53 3.88 -11.12
CA LEU A 131 3.46 4.83 -11.40
C LEU A 131 2.83 5.25 -10.06
N PRO A 132 2.38 6.51 -9.92
CA PRO A 132 1.64 6.91 -8.73
C PRO A 132 0.43 6.00 -8.61
N SER A 133 0.48 5.10 -7.64
CA SER A 133 -0.70 4.39 -7.22
C SER A 133 -1.63 5.46 -6.67
N GLU A 134 -2.80 5.66 -7.26
CA GLU A 134 -3.94 6.13 -6.47
C GLU A 134 -3.91 5.24 -5.22
N LYS A 135 -3.55 5.79 -4.05
CA LYS A 135 -3.31 5.02 -2.82
C LYS A 135 -4.33 3.89 -2.80
N SER A 136 -3.86 2.64 -2.98
CA SER A 136 -4.75 1.49 -3.00
C SER A 136 -5.37 1.40 -1.60
N PHE A 137 -6.51 2.06 -1.42
CA PHE A 137 -7.21 2.10 -0.14
C PHE A 137 -7.56 0.67 0.26
N SER A 138 -7.76 -0.22 -0.72
CA SER A 138 -7.84 -1.67 -0.54
C SER A 138 -6.59 -2.26 0.14
N MET A 139 -5.37 -1.91 -0.30
CA MET A 139 -4.13 -2.37 0.36
C MET A 139 -3.95 -1.76 1.75
N LEU A 140 -4.34 -0.50 1.96
CA LEU A 140 -4.34 0.14 3.27
C LEU A 140 -5.29 -0.61 4.23
N ILE A 141 -6.54 -0.84 3.82
CA ILE A 141 -7.56 -1.55 4.61
C ILE A 141 -7.12 -3.00 4.88
N ALA A 142 -6.53 -3.68 3.89
CA ALA A 142 -5.99 -5.03 4.07
C ALA A 142 -4.87 -5.04 5.11
N THR A 143 -3.98 -4.06 5.07
CA THR A 143 -2.88 -3.91 6.04
C THR A 143 -3.42 -3.59 7.44
N MET A 144 -4.40 -2.69 7.54
CA MET A 144 -5.09 -2.37 8.80
C MET A 144 -5.73 -3.61 9.41
N THR A 145 -6.50 -4.35 8.62
CA THR A 145 -7.20 -5.57 9.05
C THR A 145 -6.20 -6.67 9.46
N GLY A 146 -5.17 -6.90 8.63
CA GLY A 146 -4.14 -7.90 8.89
C GLY A 146 -3.33 -7.64 10.16
N ARG A 147 -3.19 -6.37 10.57
CA ARG A 147 -2.52 -5.97 11.82
C ARG A 147 -3.47 -5.80 13.01
N GLY A 148 -4.77 -5.68 12.76
CA GLY A 148 -5.77 -5.34 13.77
C GLY A 148 -5.89 -6.34 14.92
N TRP A 149 -5.55 -7.61 14.70
CA TRP A 149 -5.66 -8.65 15.73
C TRP A 149 -4.76 -8.38 16.95
N ALA A 150 -3.54 -7.86 16.75
CA ALA A 150 -2.60 -7.61 17.84
C ALA A 150 -3.11 -6.46 18.73
N CYS A 151 -3.54 -5.36 18.11
CA CYS A 151 -4.13 -4.23 18.82
C CYS A 151 -5.45 -4.61 19.50
N TYR A 152 -6.25 -5.47 18.87
CA TYR A 152 -7.49 -5.99 19.45
C TYR A 152 -7.24 -6.78 20.74
N ILE A 153 -6.22 -7.64 20.80
CA ILE A 153 -5.91 -8.40 22.03
C ILE A 153 -5.60 -7.45 23.19
N LEU A 154 -4.76 -6.44 22.94
CA LEU A 154 -4.40 -5.44 23.96
C LEU A 154 -5.61 -4.61 24.40
N PHE A 155 -6.45 -4.21 23.44
CA PHE A 155 -7.72 -3.55 23.72
C PHE A 155 -8.63 -4.43 24.59
N PHE A 156 -8.83 -5.69 24.21
CA PHE A 156 -9.70 -6.63 24.89
C PHE A 156 -9.25 -6.90 26.34
N ILE A 157 -7.95 -7.17 26.54
CA ILE A 157 -7.38 -7.36 27.88
C ILE A 157 -7.60 -6.09 28.73
N SER A 158 -7.40 -4.91 28.16
CA SER A 158 -7.61 -3.64 28.86
C SER A 158 -9.07 -3.44 29.28
N ILE A 159 -10.03 -3.83 28.42
CA ILE A 159 -11.45 -3.82 28.77
C ILE A 159 -11.78 -4.83 29.88
N VAL A 160 -11.21 -6.03 29.83
CA VAL A 160 -11.39 -7.03 30.90
C VAL A 160 -10.87 -6.48 32.23
N ILE A 161 -9.65 -5.94 32.27
CA ILE A 161 -9.07 -5.32 33.48
C ILE A 161 -9.95 -4.18 33.99
N LEU A 162 -10.44 -3.32 33.09
CA LEU A 162 -11.33 -2.21 33.44
C LEU A 162 -12.64 -2.69 34.07
N THR A 163 -13.24 -3.74 33.51
CA THR A 163 -14.52 -4.29 34.01
C THR A 163 -14.36 -4.97 35.37
N ILE A 164 -13.27 -5.73 35.57
CA ILE A 164 -12.93 -6.33 36.87
C ILE A 164 -12.74 -5.24 37.93
N HIS A 165 -12.00 -4.17 37.63
CA HIS A 165 -11.84 -3.02 38.54
C HIS A 165 -13.15 -2.32 38.86
N GLY A 166 -14.05 -2.24 37.88
CA GLY A 166 -15.39 -1.69 38.07
C GLY A 166 -16.36 -2.64 38.78
N GLY A 167 -15.88 -3.79 39.30
CA GLY A 167 -16.69 -4.75 40.05
C GLY A 167 -17.68 -5.54 39.19
N LYS A 168 -17.55 -5.52 37.86
CA LYS A 168 -18.40 -6.28 36.95
C LYS A 168 -17.61 -7.31 36.16
N LYS A 169 -18.00 -8.57 36.27
CA LYS A 169 -17.49 -9.63 35.40
C LYS A 169 -18.28 -9.62 34.09
N LEU A 170 -17.57 -9.49 32.96
CA LEU A 170 -18.17 -9.58 31.64
C LEU A 170 -18.78 -10.95 31.40
N LYS A 171 -20.02 -10.99 30.93
CA LYS A 171 -20.65 -12.23 30.48
C LYS A 171 -20.11 -12.64 29.12
N PHE A 172 -20.23 -13.92 28.79
CA PHE A 172 -19.72 -14.47 27.53
C PHE A 172 -20.22 -13.72 26.28
N TYR A 173 -21.52 -13.39 26.22
CA TYR A 173 -22.09 -12.66 25.08
C TYR A 173 -21.60 -11.21 25.00
N GLU A 174 -21.29 -10.57 26.13
CA GLU A 174 -20.80 -9.18 26.17
C GLU A 174 -19.39 -9.08 25.59
N ASN A 175 -18.54 -10.07 25.88
CA ASN A 175 -17.23 -10.20 25.28
C ASN A 175 -17.33 -10.32 23.76
N TYR A 176 -18.24 -11.17 23.26
CA TYR A 176 -18.43 -11.34 21.82
C TYR A 176 -18.92 -10.06 21.14
N LEU A 177 -19.86 -9.33 21.75
CA LEU A 177 -20.36 -8.06 21.22
C LEU A 177 -19.28 -6.98 21.13
N ILE A 178 -18.44 -6.84 22.17
CA ILE A 178 -17.32 -5.88 22.17
C ILE A 178 -16.35 -6.21 21.03
N SER A 179 -16.09 -7.51 20.84
CA SER A 179 -15.18 -8.01 19.81
C SER A 179 -15.72 -7.79 18.40
N ALA A 180 -17.00 -8.11 18.19
CA ALA A 180 -17.69 -7.86 16.94
C ALA A 180 -17.72 -6.36 16.62
N CYS A 181 -17.96 -5.50 17.60
CA CYS A 181 -17.97 -4.05 17.41
C CYS A 181 -16.59 -3.51 17.00
N PHE A 182 -15.51 -3.98 17.64
CA PHE A 182 -14.14 -3.63 17.26
C PHE A 182 -13.83 -4.08 15.82
N GLY A 183 -14.12 -5.34 15.48
CA GLY A 183 -13.89 -5.87 14.13
C GLY A 183 -14.75 -5.19 13.05
N PHE A 184 -15.95 -4.75 13.41
CA PHE A 184 -16.87 -4.07 12.50
C PHE A 184 -16.30 -2.77 11.94
N PHE A 185 -15.36 -2.12 12.63
CA PHE A 185 -14.65 -0.95 12.10
C PHE A 185 -14.04 -1.22 10.72
N PHE A 186 -13.34 -2.35 10.55
CA PHE A 186 -12.65 -2.66 9.30
C PHE A 186 -13.63 -2.98 8.17
N ILE A 187 -14.73 -3.67 8.50
CA ILE A 187 -15.80 -4.00 7.56
C ILE A 187 -16.50 -2.71 7.09
N LEU A 188 -16.89 -1.87 8.05
CA LEU A 188 -17.57 -0.61 7.79
C LEU A 188 -16.70 0.33 6.95
N LEU A 189 -15.41 0.46 7.30
CA LEU A 189 -14.43 1.21 6.52
C LEU A 189 -14.31 0.70 5.08
N ALA A 190 -14.21 -0.62 4.89
CA ALA A 190 -14.11 -1.21 3.56
C ALA A 190 -15.32 -0.89 2.67
N TYR A 191 -16.52 -0.99 3.24
CA TYR A 191 -17.74 -0.70 2.51
C TYR A 191 -17.93 0.80 2.24
N LEU A 192 -17.75 1.68 3.23
CA LEU A 192 -17.88 3.13 2.96
C LEU A 192 -16.83 3.61 1.97
N ALA A 193 -15.58 3.17 2.08
CA ALA A 193 -14.51 3.58 1.16
C ALA A 193 -14.79 3.17 -0.30
N ALA A 194 -15.67 2.20 -0.55
CA ALA A 194 -16.10 1.84 -1.90
C ALA A 194 -17.09 2.83 -2.52
N PHE A 195 -17.81 3.62 -1.71
CA PHE A 195 -18.87 4.52 -2.17
C PHE A 195 -18.57 6.01 -1.92
N MET A 196 -17.55 6.35 -1.13
CA MET A 196 -17.19 7.73 -0.82
C MET A 196 -15.70 7.92 -0.60
N ASN A 197 -15.28 9.18 -0.41
CA ASN A 197 -13.90 9.53 -0.11
C ASN A 197 -13.38 8.74 1.11
N PHE A 198 -12.21 8.12 0.98
CA PHE A 198 -11.61 7.29 2.03
C PHE A 198 -11.47 7.99 3.38
N TYR A 199 -11.07 9.27 3.40
CA TYR A 199 -10.88 10.01 4.65
C TYR A 199 -12.21 10.28 5.35
N LEU A 200 -13.28 10.53 4.59
CA LEU A 200 -14.64 10.64 5.13
C LEU A 200 -15.13 9.28 5.62
N ALA A 201 -14.92 8.20 4.86
CA ALA A 201 -15.24 6.84 5.26
C ALA A 201 -14.52 6.44 6.56
N TYR A 202 -13.23 6.75 6.68
CA TYR A 202 -12.42 6.52 7.88
C TYR A 202 -12.99 7.27 9.08
N GLY A 203 -13.25 8.58 8.94
CA GLY A 203 -13.81 9.39 10.01
C GLY A 203 -15.17 8.89 10.48
N LEU A 204 -16.07 8.55 9.56
CA LEU A 204 -17.40 8.03 9.88
C LEU A 204 -17.34 6.66 10.56
N SER A 205 -16.54 5.73 10.03
CA SER A 205 -16.38 4.40 10.63
C SER A 205 -15.77 4.48 12.02
N LEU A 206 -14.74 5.31 12.20
CA LEU A 206 -14.11 5.52 13.50
C LEU A 206 -15.12 6.12 14.48
N LEU A 207 -15.85 7.16 14.10
CA LEU A 207 -16.84 7.81 14.96
C LEU A 207 -17.97 6.85 15.35
N ALA A 208 -18.53 6.12 14.39
CA ALA A 208 -19.63 5.19 14.63
C ALA A 208 -19.22 4.09 15.62
N VAL A 209 -18.10 3.39 15.37
CA VAL A 209 -17.64 2.30 16.24
C VAL A 209 -17.19 2.82 17.60
N SER A 210 -16.50 3.96 17.65
CA SER A 210 -16.06 4.56 18.91
C SER A 210 -17.24 4.95 19.78
N ALA A 211 -18.29 5.55 19.19
CA ALA A 211 -19.51 5.89 19.90
C ALA A 211 -20.22 4.65 20.45
N LEU A 212 -20.37 3.60 19.63
CA LEU A 212 -20.97 2.34 20.05
C LEU A 212 -20.23 1.72 21.25
N LEU A 213 -18.91 1.59 21.18
CA LEU A 213 -18.10 1.05 22.28
C LEU A 213 -18.17 1.93 23.53
N TYR A 214 -18.08 3.25 23.36
CA TYR A 214 -18.17 4.22 24.46
C TYR A 214 -19.49 4.10 25.21
N PHE A 215 -20.63 4.17 24.50
CA PHE A 215 -21.95 4.13 25.11
C PHE A 215 -22.22 2.77 25.76
N TYR A 216 -21.84 1.68 25.10
CA TYR A 216 -22.04 0.33 25.61
C TYR A 216 -21.31 0.12 26.94
N ILE A 217 -20.01 0.41 27.00
CA ILE A 217 -19.20 0.17 28.21
C ILE A 217 -19.55 1.17 29.31
N ARG A 218 -19.80 2.44 28.97
CA ARG A 218 -20.28 3.45 29.93
C ARG A 218 -21.57 3.00 30.59
N HIS A 219 -22.53 2.47 29.83
CA HIS A 219 -23.78 1.98 30.36
C HIS A 219 -23.59 0.70 31.20
N LEU A 220 -22.72 -0.20 30.74
CA LEU A 220 -22.41 -1.44 31.44
C LEU A 220 -21.85 -1.18 32.85
N LEU A 221 -20.92 -0.23 32.99
CA LEU A 221 -20.26 0.11 34.26
C LEU A 221 -20.98 1.23 35.04
N ALA A 222 -22.00 1.86 34.46
CA ALA A 222 -22.70 3.02 35.03
C ALA A 222 -21.76 4.15 35.51
N SER A 223 -20.59 4.29 34.88
CA SER A 223 -19.53 5.20 35.31
C SER A 223 -19.04 6.08 34.16
N ALA A 224 -19.00 7.39 34.40
CA ALA A 224 -18.47 8.36 33.44
C ALA A 224 -16.96 8.23 33.26
N THR A 225 -16.22 7.89 34.32
CA THR A 225 -14.76 7.72 34.27
C THR A 225 -14.38 6.52 33.40
N ALA A 226 -15.14 5.43 33.49
CA ALA A 226 -14.95 4.27 32.63
C ALA A 226 -15.12 4.61 31.14
N GLY A 227 -16.10 5.46 30.80
CA GLY A 227 -16.28 5.94 29.43
C GLY A 227 -15.05 6.69 28.89
N TYR A 228 -14.44 7.58 29.70
CA TYR A 228 -13.22 8.29 29.28
C TYR A 228 -12.04 7.34 29.07
N VAL A 229 -11.87 6.34 29.95
CA VAL A 229 -10.82 5.33 29.77
C VAL A 229 -11.02 4.56 28.46
N VAL A 230 -12.26 4.20 28.12
CA VAL A 230 -12.57 3.51 26.85
C VAL A 230 -12.19 4.36 25.63
N LEU A 231 -12.45 5.67 25.65
CA LEU A 231 -12.01 6.55 24.56
C LEU A 231 -10.49 6.56 24.41
N ILE A 232 -9.76 6.60 25.52
CA ILE A 232 -8.29 6.52 25.50
C ILE A 232 -7.84 5.18 24.90
N LEU A 233 -8.46 4.06 25.30
CA LEU A 233 -8.16 2.73 24.76
C LEU A 233 -8.46 2.63 23.26
N ILE A 234 -9.55 3.23 22.79
CA ILE A 234 -9.87 3.30 21.35
C ILE A 234 -8.83 4.14 20.59
N VAL A 235 -8.39 5.26 21.16
CA VAL A 235 -7.34 6.07 20.53
C VAL A 235 -6.04 5.26 20.42
N LEU A 236 -5.63 4.61 21.51
CA LEU A 236 -4.38 3.85 21.57
C LEU A 236 -4.41 2.62 20.66
N PHE A 237 -5.50 1.84 20.66
CA PHE A 237 -5.52 0.52 20.03
C PHE A 237 -6.29 0.46 18.70
N LEU A 238 -7.03 1.51 18.33
CA LEU A 238 -7.72 1.56 17.04
C LEU A 238 -7.25 2.75 16.20
N THR A 239 -7.24 3.96 16.78
CA THR A 239 -6.95 5.18 16.02
C THR A 239 -5.48 5.28 15.64
N ILE A 240 -4.55 5.21 16.60
CA ILE A 240 -3.11 5.35 16.33
C ILE A 240 -2.61 4.28 15.35
N PRO A 241 -2.91 2.98 15.52
CA PRO A 241 -2.42 1.94 14.63
C PRO A 241 -2.95 2.08 13.21
N THR A 242 -4.21 2.49 13.04
CA THR A 242 -4.81 2.69 11.72
C THR A 242 -4.30 3.97 11.07
N LEU A 243 -4.08 5.04 11.83
CA LEU A 243 -3.45 6.26 11.34
C LEU A 243 -1.99 6.01 10.89
N ALA A 244 -1.26 5.15 11.60
CA ALA A 244 0.10 4.75 11.25
C ALA A 244 0.17 4.08 9.87
N VAL A 245 -0.87 3.35 9.47
CA VAL A 245 -0.98 2.73 8.15
C VAL A 245 -1.28 3.78 7.07
N ILE A 246 -2.09 4.79 7.38
CA ILE A 246 -2.43 5.90 6.45
C ILE A 246 -1.20 6.77 6.16
N LEU A 247 -0.37 7.01 7.18
CA LEU A 247 0.88 7.77 7.12
C LEU A 247 2.05 6.89 6.65
N GLN A 248 1.97 6.44 5.40
CA GLN A 248 3.04 5.70 4.72
C GLN A 248 4.37 6.47 4.82
N GLY A 249 5.44 5.79 5.23
CA GLY A 249 6.77 6.38 5.48
C GLY A 249 7.08 6.62 6.96
N TYR A 250 6.07 6.86 7.80
CA TYR A 250 6.23 7.05 9.26
C TYR A 250 5.75 5.87 10.09
N THR A 251 5.18 4.85 9.45
CA THR A 251 4.58 3.68 10.11
C THR A 251 5.50 3.02 11.13
N GLY A 252 6.78 2.82 10.79
CA GLY A 252 7.77 2.25 11.71
C GLY A 252 7.99 3.13 12.94
N LEU A 253 8.19 4.44 12.74
CA LEU A 253 8.38 5.40 13.82
C LEU A 253 7.17 5.48 14.76
N ILE A 254 5.96 5.53 14.19
CA ILE A 254 4.71 5.59 14.97
C ILE A 254 4.58 4.34 15.84
N TYR A 255 4.83 3.15 15.31
CA TYR A 255 4.80 1.92 16.11
C TYR A 255 5.89 1.86 17.17
N THR A 256 7.10 2.34 16.89
CA THR A 256 8.15 2.40 17.91
C THR A 256 7.73 3.31 19.07
N LEU A 257 7.13 4.47 18.79
CA LEU A 257 6.62 5.37 19.81
C LEU A 257 5.42 4.77 20.57
N GLU A 258 4.52 4.09 19.86
CA GLU A 258 3.38 3.40 20.47
C GLU A 258 3.85 2.31 21.45
N ILE A 259 4.77 1.46 21.02
CA ILE A 259 5.37 0.40 21.86
C ILE A 259 6.11 1.01 23.05
N LEU A 260 6.85 2.10 22.85
CA LEU A 260 7.53 2.81 23.94
C LEU A 260 6.54 3.31 25.00
N VAL A 261 5.42 3.90 24.57
CA VAL A 261 4.35 4.36 25.46
C VAL A 261 3.70 3.18 26.18
N LEU A 262 3.38 2.09 25.48
CA LEU A 262 2.84 0.85 26.05
C LEU A 262 3.79 0.24 27.10
N LEU A 263 5.09 0.14 26.79
CA LEU A 263 6.12 -0.31 27.72
C LEU A 263 6.17 0.59 28.95
N GLY A 264 6.16 1.92 28.76
CA GLY A 264 6.13 2.88 29.87
C GLY A 264 4.89 2.69 30.76
N MET A 265 3.72 2.45 30.18
CA MET A 265 2.50 2.17 30.93
C MET A 265 2.58 0.83 31.67
N LEU A 266 3.08 -0.23 31.03
CA LEU A 266 3.25 -1.55 31.65
C LEU A 266 4.26 -1.52 32.79
N LEU A 267 5.38 -0.79 32.65
CA LEU A 267 6.36 -0.59 33.72
C LEU A 267 5.76 0.18 34.90
N LYS A 268 4.92 1.18 34.63
CA LYS A 268 4.20 1.91 35.67
C LYS A 268 3.15 1.02 36.35
N LEU A 269 2.43 0.20 35.59
CA LEU A 269 1.40 -0.69 36.10
C LEU A 269 2.02 -1.82 36.94
N SER A 270 3.14 -2.39 36.49
CA SER A 270 3.83 -3.49 37.19
C SER A 270 4.41 -3.06 38.54
N THR A 271 4.75 -1.79 38.68
CA THR A 271 5.23 -1.20 39.95
C THR A 271 4.09 -0.78 40.87
N GLN A 272 2.84 -0.80 40.41
CA GLN A 272 1.70 -0.57 41.29
C GLN A 272 1.39 -1.82 42.10
N ARG A 273 1.27 -1.65 43.42
CA ARG A 273 0.90 -2.71 44.39
C ARG A 273 -0.35 -3.50 43.98
N PHE A 274 -1.27 -2.86 43.27
CA PHE A 274 -2.46 -3.50 42.73
C PHE A 274 -2.16 -4.65 41.76
N PHE A 275 -1.22 -4.44 40.83
CA PHE A 275 -0.85 -5.46 39.85
C PHE A 275 -0.18 -6.67 40.52
N GLN A 276 0.62 -6.41 41.56
CA GLN A 276 1.20 -7.46 42.40
C GLN A 276 0.10 -8.29 43.06
N ASN A 277 -0.90 -7.65 43.69
CA ASN A 277 -2.02 -8.35 44.33
C ASN A 277 -2.86 -9.19 43.35
N VAL A 278 -3.11 -8.69 42.14
CA VAL A 278 -3.86 -9.44 41.11
C VAL A 278 -3.07 -10.63 40.59
N MET A 279 -1.74 -10.47 40.41
CA MET A 279 -0.87 -11.58 40.05
C MET A 279 -0.76 -12.62 41.17
N GLU A 280 -0.77 -12.19 42.44
CA GLU A 280 -0.83 -13.07 43.61
C GLU A 280 -2.14 -13.87 43.63
N GLU A 281 -3.30 -13.24 43.39
CA GLU A 281 -4.60 -13.91 43.31
C GLU A 281 -4.72 -14.89 42.12
N LEU A 282 -4.14 -14.54 40.96
CA LEU A 282 -4.24 -15.35 39.74
C LEU A 282 -3.24 -16.50 39.68
N PHE A 283 -2.04 -16.33 40.23
CA PHE A 283 -0.96 -17.31 40.09
C PHE A 283 -0.53 -17.98 41.39
N GLY A 284 -0.95 -17.51 42.57
CA GLY A 284 -0.66 -18.19 43.84
C GLY A 284 0.84 -18.43 44.09
N ILE A 285 1.71 -17.52 43.66
CA ILE A 285 3.15 -17.61 43.89
C ILE A 285 3.58 -16.41 44.76
N LEU A 286 3.45 -16.59 46.07
CA LEU A 286 4.51 -16.47 47.07
C LEU A 286 4.01 -16.98 48.43
#